data_AF-A0AAV2CG65-F1
#
_entry.id   AF-A0AAV2CG65-F1
#
_cell.length_a   1.000
_cell.length_b   1.000
_cell.length_c   1.000
_cell.angle_alpha   90.00
_cell.angle_beta   90.00
_cell.angle_gamma   90.00
#
_symmetry.space_group_name_H-M   'P 1'
#
loop_
_entity.id
_entity.type
_entity.pdbx_description
1 polymer ?
#
loop_
_entity_poly.entity_id
_entity_poly.type
_entity_poly.pdbx_seq_one_letter_code
_entity_poly.pdbx_strand_id
1 'polypeptide(L)'
;MEAYLDQLSITQRHLLRTIRNRTIAEHLHLDFEVFEALHVRPQMEAVVLPYGWRRLLCLAEPTYQELVWEFYASFSHALKGSADHADAVRFTLGGVEHSVIYWEFATALGLNSLHSSDRPLRLDLSDPTDFASQAYFHRICLPNHVDEQYTASQTRAALLRLEWRILNHLLTNSYTPSKGSSNWVTLRTLFFMHAMGRSEDTIQLGSVLARTFTKAAASQSRNLVCGPVITALARYYGVDFTGMTLVQGPTPLSEATLRHQHMVARHGRVHWIAGLPQPPLPAAGDQPESSGAGGTSGSPSCCSS
;
A
#
# COMPACT_ATOMS: atom_id res chain seq x y z
N MET A 1 -23.94 17.10 8.76
CA MET A 1 -23.41 15.78 9.20
C MET A 1 -24.34 15.08 10.18
N GLU A 2 -24.83 15.74 11.24
CA GLU A 2 -25.76 15.08 12.19
C GLU A 2 -27.05 14.56 11.53
N ALA A 3 -27.66 15.34 10.62
CA ALA A 3 -28.83 14.90 9.83
C ALA A 3 -28.56 13.68 8.92
N TYR A 4 -27.30 13.40 8.57
CA TYR A 4 -26.91 12.24 7.77
C TYR A 4 -26.77 10.97 8.64
N LEU A 5 -26.34 11.11 9.90
CA LEU A 5 -26.21 9.98 10.82
C LEU A 5 -27.55 9.28 11.08
N ASP A 6 -28.65 10.02 10.97
CA ASP A 6 -30.01 9.50 11.12
C ASP A 6 -30.48 8.66 9.93
N GLN A 7 -29.90 8.88 8.73
CA GLN A 7 -30.22 8.14 7.51
C GLN A 7 -29.44 6.82 7.38
N LEU A 8 -28.40 6.62 8.20
CA LEU A 8 -27.59 5.40 8.18
C LEU A 8 -28.37 4.18 8.71
N SER A 9 -28.20 3.03 8.05
CA SER A 9 -28.65 1.74 8.58
C SER A 9 -27.97 1.40 9.92
N ILE A 10 -28.59 0.52 10.72
CA ILE A 10 -28.02 0.06 12.01
C ILE A 10 -26.59 -0.48 11.83
N THR A 11 -26.36 -1.23 10.75
CA THR A 11 -25.05 -1.80 10.40
C THR A 11 -24.03 -0.70 10.11
N GLN A 12 -24.38 0.31 9.31
CA GLN A 12 -23.50 1.45 9.00
C GLN A 12 -23.20 2.29 10.24
N ARG A 13 -24.16 2.49 11.15
CA ARG A 13 -23.91 3.18 12.43
C ARG A 13 -22.91 2.42 13.30
N HIS A 14 -22.99 1.10 13.33
CA HIS A 14 -22.05 0.27 14.07
C HIS A 14 -20.63 0.30 13.46
N LEU A 15 -20.54 0.22 12.12
CA LEU A 15 -19.29 0.39 11.37
C LEU A 15 -18.69 1.77 11.64
N LEU A 16 -19.49 2.83 11.56
CA LEU A 16 -19.04 4.20 11.81
C LEU A 16 -18.45 4.36 13.21
N ARG A 17 -19.10 3.81 14.25
CA ARG A 17 -18.55 3.81 15.62
C ARG A 17 -17.19 3.11 15.69
N THR A 18 -17.04 2.00 14.97
CA THR A 18 -15.78 1.26 14.91
C THR A 18 -14.68 2.04 14.18
N ILE A 19 -15.05 2.69 13.06
CA ILE A 19 -14.14 3.45 12.20
C ILE A 19 -13.66 4.74 12.88
N ARG A 20 -14.52 5.42 13.64
CA ARG A 20 -14.17 6.63 14.40
C ARG A 20 -13.05 6.43 15.41
N ASN A 21 -12.87 5.21 15.90
CA ASN A 21 -11.81 4.86 16.85
C ASN A 21 -10.48 4.49 16.17
N ARG A 22 -10.42 4.53 14.83
CA ARG A 22 -9.21 4.20 14.05
C ARG A 22 -8.45 5.46 13.70
N THR A 23 -7.12 5.32 13.60
CA THR A 23 -6.24 6.42 13.19
C THR A 23 -6.34 6.61 11.69
N ILE A 24 -6.49 7.85 11.23
CA ILE A 24 -6.32 8.19 9.82
C ILE A 24 -4.82 8.36 9.60
N ALA A 25 -4.22 7.49 8.79
CA ALA A 25 -2.79 7.49 8.57
C ALA A 25 -2.35 8.67 7.71
N GLU A 26 -1.08 9.05 7.90
CA GLU A 26 -0.46 10.04 7.06
C GLU A 26 -0.40 9.57 5.61
N HIS A 27 -0.65 10.50 4.67
CA HIS A 27 -0.49 10.23 3.25
C HIS A 27 0.62 11.10 2.67
N LEU A 28 1.65 10.42 2.18
CA LEU A 28 2.75 11.01 1.44
C LEU A 28 2.41 11.01 -0.05
N HIS A 29 2.75 12.10 -0.74
CA HIS A 29 2.71 12.19 -2.20
C HIS A 29 4.11 12.44 -2.77
N LEU A 30 4.28 12.05 -4.03
CA LEU A 30 5.48 12.33 -4.79
C LEU A 30 5.54 13.80 -5.19
N ASP A 31 6.68 14.40 -4.90
CA ASP A 31 7.10 15.68 -5.42
C ASP A 31 8.36 15.47 -6.27
N PHE A 32 8.27 15.80 -7.55
CA PHE A 32 9.38 15.62 -8.48
C PHE A 32 10.53 16.59 -8.22
N GLU A 33 10.30 17.70 -7.52
CA GLU A 33 11.39 18.60 -7.12
C GLU A 33 12.40 17.88 -6.23
N VAL A 34 11.92 17.01 -5.34
CA VAL A 34 12.78 16.19 -4.46
C VAL A 34 13.61 15.18 -5.25
N PHE A 35 13.09 14.69 -6.38
CA PHE A 35 13.81 13.73 -7.22
C PHE A 35 14.88 14.35 -8.10
N GLU A 36 14.73 15.62 -8.45
CA GLU A 36 15.81 16.39 -9.06
C GLU A 36 16.99 16.54 -8.10
N ALA A 37 16.70 16.93 -6.86
CA ALA A 37 17.73 17.08 -5.82
C ALA A 37 18.48 15.77 -5.54
N LEU A 38 17.83 14.62 -5.75
CA LEU A 38 18.41 13.30 -5.57
C LEU A 38 18.97 12.67 -6.85
N HIS A 39 18.94 13.36 -7.99
CA HIS A 39 19.41 12.84 -9.29
C HIS A 39 18.79 11.48 -9.70
N VAL A 40 17.55 11.22 -9.27
CA VAL A 40 16.79 10.00 -9.60
C VAL A 40 15.55 10.27 -10.44
N ARG A 41 15.31 11.53 -10.82
CA ARG A 41 14.13 11.91 -11.59
C ARG A 41 13.95 11.07 -12.86
N PRO A 42 14.95 10.86 -13.74
CA PRO A 42 14.73 10.07 -14.96
C PRO A 42 14.29 8.62 -14.67
N GLN A 43 14.87 7.98 -13.66
CA GLN A 43 14.54 6.62 -13.26
C GLN A 43 13.15 6.56 -12.63
N MET A 44 12.80 7.52 -11.78
CA MET A 44 11.47 7.63 -11.19
C MET A 44 10.42 7.86 -12.27
N GLU A 45 10.65 8.83 -13.16
CA GLU A 45 9.77 9.14 -14.28
C GLU A 45 9.54 7.92 -15.18
N ALA A 46 10.58 7.14 -15.49
CA ALA A 46 10.43 5.91 -16.26
C ALA A 46 9.51 4.87 -15.58
N VAL A 47 9.42 4.88 -14.24
CA VAL A 47 8.57 3.97 -13.47
C VAL A 47 7.16 4.52 -13.24
N VAL A 48 7.01 5.83 -12.98
CA VAL A 48 5.72 6.42 -12.58
C VAL A 48 4.98 7.20 -13.66
N LEU A 49 5.65 7.63 -14.74
CA LEU A 49 4.98 8.32 -15.86
C LEU A 49 3.95 7.44 -16.58
N PRO A 50 4.16 6.13 -16.75
CA PRO A 50 3.16 5.32 -17.44
C PRO A 50 1.83 5.25 -16.67
N TYR A 51 0.71 5.28 -17.42
CA TYR A 51 -0.58 4.68 -17.02
C TYR A 51 -1.24 5.24 -15.74
N GLY A 52 -1.24 6.56 -15.56
CA GLY A 52 -2.01 7.21 -14.49
C GLY A 52 -1.39 7.09 -13.08
N TRP A 53 -0.33 6.29 -12.91
CA TRP A 53 0.39 6.18 -11.64
C TRP A 53 0.94 7.52 -11.16
N ARG A 54 1.44 8.36 -12.06
CA ARG A 54 1.83 9.73 -11.72
C ARG A 54 0.69 10.50 -11.06
N ARG A 55 -0.53 10.41 -11.58
CA ARG A 55 -1.69 11.12 -11.03
C ARG A 55 -2.01 10.63 -9.62
N LEU A 56 -1.99 9.30 -9.42
CA LEU A 56 -2.23 8.70 -8.11
C LEU A 56 -1.13 9.08 -7.10
N LEU A 57 0.14 8.86 -7.45
CA LEU A 57 1.26 9.01 -6.54
C LEU A 57 1.59 10.47 -6.25
N CYS A 58 1.25 11.41 -7.13
CA CYS A 58 1.43 12.85 -6.92
C CYS A 58 0.15 13.53 -6.41
N LEU A 59 -0.82 12.76 -5.89
CA LEU A 59 -2.10 13.31 -5.45
C LEU A 59 -1.92 14.17 -4.18
N ALA A 60 -1.79 15.47 -4.38
CA ALA A 60 -1.59 16.46 -3.33
C ALA A 60 -2.92 17.00 -2.79
N GLU A 61 -3.73 16.14 -2.19
CA GLU A 61 -5.01 16.53 -1.57
C GLU A 61 -4.95 16.54 -0.05
N PRO A 62 -5.67 17.46 0.63
CA PRO A 62 -5.85 17.39 2.07
C PRO A 62 -6.70 16.17 2.45
N THR A 63 -6.63 15.76 3.72
CA THR A 63 -7.52 14.73 4.28
C THR A 63 -8.47 15.33 5.28
N TYR A 64 -9.77 15.09 5.08
CA TYR A 64 -10.83 15.49 6.00
C TYR A 64 -11.39 14.29 6.75
N GLN A 65 -11.58 14.44 8.05
CA GLN A 65 -11.96 13.35 8.95
C GLN A 65 -13.32 12.76 8.59
N GLU A 66 -14.29 13.63 8.34
CA GLU A 66 -15.68 13.29 8.06
C GLU A 66 -15.82 12.50 6.77
N LEU A 67 -15.13 12.93 5.70
CA LEU A 67 -15.12 12.23 4.42
C LEU A 67 -14.56 10.82 4.57
N VAL A 68 -13.44 10.67 5.30
CA VAL A 68 -12.81 9.38 5.51
C VAL A 68 -13.76 8.44 6.27
N TRP A 69 -14.39 8.94 7.33
CA TRP A 69 -15.32 8.14 8.13
C TRP A 69 -16.58 7.74 7.36
N GLU A 70 -17.17 8.68 6.63
CA GLU A 70 -18.36 8.44 5.81
C GLU A 70 -18.06 7.41 4.71
N PHE A 71 -16.97 7.63 3.98
CA PHE A 71 -16.53 6.74 2.92
C PHE A 71 -16.31 5.33 3.47
N TYR A 72 -15.49 5.16 4.52
CA TYR A 72 -15.21 3.82 5.05
C TYR A 72 -16.42 3.14 5.71
N ALA A 73 -17.39 3.90 6.24
CA ALA A 73 -18.59 3.33 6.85
C ALA A 73 -19.59 2.80 5.80
N SER A 74 -19.49 3.27 4.57
CA SER A 74 -20.38 2.93 3.45
C SER A 74 -19.69 2.12 2.35
N PHE A 75 -18.36 2.10 2.31
CA PHE A 75 -17.58 1.50 1.23
C PHE A 75 -17.81 -0.01 1.14
N SER A 76 -18.14 -0.46 -0.07
CA SER A 76 -18.16 -1.87 -0.44
C SER A 76 -17.80 -2.02 -1.91
N HIS A 77 -17.29 -3.21 -2.29
CA HIS A 77 -17.07 -3.53 -3.69
C HIS A 77 -17.38 -5.00 -3.95
N ALA A 78 -17.76 -5.33 -5.18
CA ALA A 78 -17.98 -6.71 -5.60
C ALA A 78 -16.63 -7.42 -5.74
N LEU A 79 -16.32 -8.35 -4.82
CA LEU A 79 -15.12 -9.21 -4.88
C LEU A 79 -15.18 -10.24 -6.02
N LYS A 80 -16.40 -10.56 -6.49
CA LYS A 80 -16.68 -11.54 -7.55
C LYS A 80 -17.73 -10.96 -8.50
N GLY A 81 -17.36 -10.68 -9.74
CA GLY A 81 -18.24 -10.10 -10.77
C GLY A 81 -17.42 -9.64 -11.98
N SER A 82 -18.06 -9.50 -13.15
CA SER A 82 -17.37 -8.91 -14.30
C SER A 82 -17.00 -7.45 -13.98
N ALA A 83 -15.94 -6.95 -14.61
CA ALA A 83 -15.47 -5.57 -14.47
C ALA A 83 -16.54 -4.51 -14.82
N ASP A 84 -17.61 -4.93 -15.50
CA ASP A 84 -18.67 -4.09 -16.07
C ASP A 84 -19.97 -4.11 -15.23
N HIS A 85 -19.93 -4.67 -14.02
CA HIS A 85 -21.12 -4.66 -13.16
C HIS A 85 -21.33 -3.27 -12.56
N ALA A 86 -22.50 -2.66 -12.81
CA ALA A 86 -22.88 -1.30 -12.39
C ALA A 86 -22.70 -1.01 -10.88
N ASP A 87 -22.57 -2.05 -10.07
CA ASP A 87 -22.36 -1.99 -8.62
C ASP A 87 -20.98 -2.51 -8.19
N ALA A 88 -19.97 -2.38 -9.05
CA ALA A 88 -18.63 -2.86 -8.73
C ALA A 88 -18.06 -2.16 -7.48
N VAL A 89 -18.31 -0.87 -7.30
CA VAL A 89 -17.89 -0.07 -6.15
C VAL A 89 -19.06 0.79 -5.66
N ARG A 90 -19.36 0.71 -4.36
CA ARG A 90 -20.38 1.53 -3.69
C ARG A 90 -19.78 2.27 -2.51
N PHE A 91 -20.14 3.53 -2.35
CA PHE A 91 -19.71 4.38 -1.23
C PHE A 91 -20.61 5.59 -1.09
N THR A 92 -20.53 6.29 0.03
CA THR A 92 -21.21 7.55 0.28
C THR A 92 -20.19 8.67 0.46
N LEU A 93 -20.47 9.83 -0.13
CA LEU A 93 -19.72 11.06 0.07
C LEU A 93 -20.68 12.26 0.11
N GLY A 94 -20.53 13.14 1.10
CA GLY A 94 -21.39 14.31 1.25
C GLY A 94 -22.87 13.97 1.45
N GLY A 95 -23.16 12.80 2.02
CA GLY A 95 -24.51 12.27 2.22
C GLY A 95 -25.14 11.61 0.99
N VAL A 96 -24.45 11.55 -0.15
CA VAL A 96 -24.98 10.96 -1.40
C VAL A 96 -24.35 9.59 -1.65
N GLU A 97 -25.19 8.58 -1.85
CA GLU A 97 -24.74 7.25 -2.25
C GLU A 97 -24.34 7.23 -3.72
N HIS A 98 -23.17 6.67 -3.99
CA HIS A 98 -22.61 6.47 -5.31
C HIS A 98 -22.43 4.97 -5.54
N SER A 99 -22.86 4.52 -6.72
CA SER A 99 -22.58 3.18 -7.23
C SER A 99 -22.02 3.29 -8.63
N VAL A 100 -20.83 2.73 -8.84
CA VAL A 100 -20.05 2.91 -10.07
C VAL A 100 -19.31 1.63 -10.45
N ILE A 101 -19.02 1.50 -11.75
CA ILE A 101 -18.08 0.48 -12.22
C ILE A 101 -16.64 0.88 -11.86
N TYR A 102 -15.71 -0.07 -11.83
CA TYR A 102 -14.30 0.23 -11.50
C TYR A 102 -13.66 1.23 -12.48
N TRP A 103 -14.10 1.25 -13.74
CA TRP A 103 -13.63 2.21 -14.74
C TRP A 103 -14.05 3.64 -14.38
N GLU A 104 -15.33 3.87 -14.05
CA GLU A 104 -15.84 5.17 -13.60
C GLU A 104 -15.18 5.61 -12.30
N PHE A 105 -14.93 4.67 -11.38
CA PHE A 105 -14.18 4.93 -10.15
C PHE A 105 -12.75 5.44 -10.45
N ALA A 106 -12.07 4.84 -11.43
CA ALA A 106 -10.76 5.31 -11.88
C ALA A 106 -10.84 6.66 -12.64
N THR A 107 -11.89 6.88 -13.43
CA THR A 107 -12.14 8.15 -14.14
C THR A 107 -12.31 9.30 -13.17
N ALA A 108 -13.08 9.12 -12.09
CA ALA A 108 -13.31 10.14 -11.07
C ALA A 108 -12.00 10.63 -10.41
N LEU A 109 -10.97 9.78 -10.41
CA LEU A 109 -9.63 10.09 -9.90
C LEU A 109 -8.66 10.60 -10.98
N GLY A 110 -9.09 10.66 -12.24
CA GLY A 110 -8.26 11.01 -13.39
C GLY A 110 -7.16 9.98 -13.68
N LEU A 111 -7.39 8.70 -13.35
CA LEU A 111 -6.40 7.63 -13.48
C LEU A 111 -6.44 6.93 -14.84
N ASN A 112 -7.48 7.17 -15.64
CA ASN A 112 -7.58 6.61 -16.96
C ASN A 112 -6.74 7.43 -17.93
N SER A 113 -5.83 6.78 -18.67
CA SER A 113 -5.22 7.40 -19.84
C SER A 113 -6.31 7.59 -20.91
N LEU A 114 -6.17 8.64 -21.71
CA LEU A 114 -7.10 8.99 -22.80
C LEU A 114 -7.21 7.92 -23.92
N HIS A 115 -6.69 6.70 -23.72
CA HIS A 115 -6.33 5.78 -24.81
C HIS A 115 -7.00 4.40 -24.84
N SER A 116 -8.04 4.11 -24.06
CA SER A 116 -8.76 2.84 -24.23
C SER A 116 -10.26 3.00 -24.20
N SER A 117 -10.83 3.51 -25.30
CA SER A 117 -12.26 3.67 -25.48
C SER A 117 -13.01 2.42 -25.97
N ASP A 118 -12.38 1.24 -26.11
CA ASP A 118 -13.04 0.10 -26.79
C ASP A 118 -12.69 -1.31 -26.27
N ARG A 119 -12.06 -1.47 -25.11
CA ARG A 119 -11.83 -2.81 -24.55
C ARG A 119 -12.30 -2.92 -23.11
N PRO A 120 -13.15 -3.93 -22.79
CA PRO A 120 -13.39 -4.27 -21.39
C PRO A 120 -12.04 -4.67 -20.81
N LEU A 121 -11.61 -3.93 -19.78
CA LEU A 121 -10.39 -4.16 -19.02
C LEU A 121 -10.40 -5.58 -18.46
N ARG A 122 -9.95 -6.53 -19.26
CA ARG A 122 -9.64 -7.88 -18.82
C ARG A 122 -8.29 -7.81 -18.15
N LEU A 123 -8.31 -7.50 -16.86
CA LEU A 123 -7.43 -8.26 -16.00
C LEU A 123 -8.14 -8.69 -14.75
N ASP A 124 -8.35 -10.00 -14.69
CA ASP A 124 -8.29 -10.72 -13.44
C ASP A 124 -6.87 -10.48 -12.89
N LEU A 125 -6.72 -9.40 -12.11
CA LEU A 125 -5.70 -9.37 -11.08
C LEU A 125 -6.16 -10.39 -10.06
N SER A 126 -6.08 -11.67 -10.42
CA SER A 126 -6.18 -12.76 -9.48
C SER A 126 -5.14 -12.44 -8.39
N ASP A 127 -5.60 -12.51 -7.14
CA ASP A 127 -4.95 -12.19 -5.86
C ASP A 127 -3.44 -11.82 -5.88
N PRO A 128 -2.93 -10.87 -5.05
CA PRO A 128 -1.50 -10.72 -4.78
C PRO A 128 -0.66 -12.01 -4.60
N THR A 129 -1.27 -13.17 -4.40
CA THR A 129 -0.62 -14.50 -4.44
C THR A 129 -0.25 -15.01 -5.83
N ASP A 130 -0.82 -14.46 -6.90
CA ASP A 130 -0.83 -15.11 -8.22
C ASP A 130 0.21 -14.53 -9.20
N PHE A 131 0.95 -13.50 -8.77
CA PHE A 131 2.10 -13.00 -9.53
C PHE A 131 3.40 -13.64 -9.04
N ALA A 132 4.36 -13.80 -9.97
CA ALA A 132 5.68 -14.36 -9.68
C ALA A 132 6.54 -13.39 -8.82
N SER A 133 6.21 -13.29 -7.53
CA SER A 133 6.79 -12.34 -6.59
C SER A 133 8.31 -12.44 -6.49
N GLN A 134 8.85 -13.65 -6.43
CA GLN A 134 10.30 -13.89 -6.44
C GLN A 134 10.98 -13.32 -7.69
N ALA A 135 10.47 -13.68 -8.87
CA ALA A 135 11.05 -13.23 -10.15
C ALA A 135 10.95 -11.71 -10.31
N TYR A 136 9.84 -11.11 -9.85
CA TYR A 136 9.68 -9.67 -9.88
C TYR A 136 10.59 -8.96 -8.88
N PHE A 137 10.76 -9.49 -7.67
CA PHE A 137 11.71 -8.97 -6.68
C PHE A 137 13.14 -8.94 -7.25
N HIS A 138 13.60 -10.01 -7.89
CA HIS A 138 14.91 -10.06 -8.56
C HIS A 138 15.10 -9.02 -9.66
N ARG A 139 14.01 -8.59 -10.32
CA ARG A 139 14.07 -7.52 -11.33
C ARG A 139 14.32 -6.13 -10.75
N ILE A 140 13.87 -5.89 -9.52
CA ILE A 140 13.88 -4.55 -8.89
C ILE A 140 14.88 -4.43 -7.74
N CYS A 141 15.47 -5.54 -7.30
CA CYS A 141 16.54 -5.55 -6.30
C CYS A 141 17.85 -5.01 -6.86
N LEU A 142 18.79 -4.73 -5.95
CA LEU A 142 20.15 -4.35 -6.31
C LEU A 142 20.85 -5.51 -7.07
N PRO A 143 21.71 -5.21 -8.08
CA PRO A 143 22.33 -6.25 -8.91
C PRO A 143 23.18 -7.29 -8.15
N ASN A 144 23.70 -6.94 -6.97
CA ASN A 144 24.49 -7.82 -6.11
C ASN A 144 23.65 -8.69 -5.17
N HIS A 145 22.31 -8.61 -5.24
CA HIS A 145 21.37 -9.34 -4.39
C HIS A 145 20.38 -10.18 -5.21
N VAL A 146 20.74 -10.53 -6.46
CA VAL A 146 19.90 -11.32 -7.36
C VAL A 146 19.71 -12.78 -6.92
N ASP A 147 20.52 -13.27 -5.97
CA ASP A 147 20.39 -14.62 -5.41
C ASP A 147 19.55 -14.66 -4.12
N GLU A 148 19.12 -13.49 -3.61
CA GLU A 148 18.35 -13.40 -2.36
C GLU A 148 16.94 -13.98 -2.52
N GLN A 149 16.47 -14.72 -1.51
CA GLN A 149 15.10 -15.22 -1.48
C GLN A 149 14.13 -14.17 -0.93
N TYR A 150 13.07 -13.92 -1.68
CA TYR A 150 12.00 -13.02 -1.26
C TYR A 150 11.07 -13.72 -0.28
N THR A 151 11.00 -13.17 0.94
CA THR A 151 10.00 -13.54 1.94
C THR A 151 9.29 -12.28 2.43
N ALA A 152 7.96 -12.22 2.30
CA ALA A 152 7.16 -11.02 2.55
C ALA A 152 7.27 -10.46 3.99
N SER A 153 7.65 -11.29 4.97
CA SER A 153 7.83 -10.90 6.37
C SER A 153 9.28 -10.56 6.73
N GLN A 154 10.25 -10.81 5.84
CA GLN A 154 11.68 -10.74 6.15
C GLN A 154 12.50 -9.95 5.12
N THR A 155 11.93 -9.60 3.97
CA THR A 155 12.68 -8.90 2.92
C THR A 155 12.78 -7.42 3.26
N ARG A 156 14.00 -6.92 3.44
CA ARG A 156 14.26 -5.50 3.71
C ARG A 156 14.18 -4.68 2.42
N ALA A 157 13.55 -3.51 2.49
CA ALA A 157 13.49 -2.52 1.41
C ALA A 157 14.88 -1.99 1.02
N ALA A 158 15.86 -2.13 1.92
CA ALA A 158 17.27 -1.86 1.69
C ALA A 158 17.88 -2.67 0.53
N LEU A 159 17.28 -3.81 0.15
CA LEU A 159 17.71 -4.63 -0.98
C LEU A 159 17.20 -4.13 -2.33
N LEU A 160 16.26 -3.17 -2.34
CA LEU A 160 15.70 -2.59 -3.57
C LEU A 160 16.64 -1.53 -4.16
N ARG A 161 16.61 -1.37 -5.49
CA ARG A 161 17.16 -0.17 -6.13
C ARG A 161 16.45 1.09 -5.60
N LEU A 162 17.13 2.23 -5.68
CA LEU A 162 16.72 3.46 -5.00
C LEU A 162 15.31 3.91 -5.37
N GLU A 163 14.95 3.90 -6.65
CA GLU A 163 13.62 4.25 -7.16
C GLU A 163 12.51 3.35 -6.57
N TRP A 164 12.75 2.05 -6.48
CA TRP A 164 11.80 1.09 -5.91
C TRP A 164 11.74 1.18 -4.39
N ARG A 165 12.84 1.55 -3.74
CA ARG A 165 12.86 1.80 -2.30
C ARG A 165 12.04 3.04 -1.92
N ILE A 166 12.17 4.12 -2.70
CA ILE A 166 11.35 5.32 -2.57
C ILE A 166 9.87 4.97 -2.73
N LEU A 167 9.52 4.21 -3.78
CA LEU A 167 8.16 3.74 -4.00
C LEU A 167 7.67 2.82 -2.86
N ASN A 168 8.54 1.97 -2.29
CA ASN A 168 8.16 1.11 -1.16
C ASN A 168 7.73 1.95 0.03
N HIS A 169 8.51 3.00 0.32
CA HIS A 169 8.23 3.91 1.41
C HIS A 169 6.90 4.63 1.20
N LEU A 170 6.71 5.23 0.03
CA LEU A 170 5.49 5.92 -0.33
C LEU A 170 4.27 4.98 -0.21
N LEU A 171 4.32 3.82 -0.87
CA LEU A 171 3.22 2.86 -0.89
C LEU A 171 2.86 2.35 0.50
N THR A 172 3.87 2.00 1.31
CA THR A 172 3.64 1.44 2.65
C THR A 172 3.00 2.46 3.60
N ASN A 173 3.32 3.74 3.48
CA ASN A 173 2.70 4.78 4.32
C ASN A 173 1.31 5.16 3.79
N SER A 174 1.18 5.37 2.48
CA SER A 174 0.03 6.05 1.88
C SER A 174 -1.11 5.12 1.43
N TYR A 175 -0.80 3.87 1.07
CA TYR A 175 -1.73 2.95 0.39
C TYR A 175 -1.81 1.58 1.05
N THR A 176 -0.70 1.05 1.54
CA THR A 176 -0.59 -0.33 2.00
C THR A 176 -0.03 -0.39 3.42
N PRO A 177 -0.66 0.29 4.40
CA PRO A 177 -0.17 0.33 5.76
C PRO A 177 -0.15 -1.09 6.30
N SER A 178 1.05 -1.54 6.68
CA SER A 178 1.26 -2.80 7.36
C SER A 178 1.64 -2.52 8.80
N LYS A 179 1.48 -3.51 9.69
CA LYS A 179 2.01 -3.44 11.05
C LYS A 179 3.54 -3.36 11.09
N GLY A 180 4.21 -3.66 9.97
CA GLY A 180 5.66 -3.54 9.82
C GLY A 180 6.09 -2.13 9.41
N SER A 181 7.30 -1.76 9.80
CA SER A 181 7.95 -0.51 9.33
C SER A 181 8.05 -0.47 7.81
N SER A 182 8.11 0.73 7.22
CA SER A 182 8.40 0.99 5.80
C SER A 182 9.74 0.40 5.30
N ASN A 183 10.53 -0.18 6.21
CA ASN A 183 11.76 -0.92 5.91
C ASN A 183 11.53 -2.33 5.35
N TRP A 184 10.30 -2.84 5.29
CA TRP A 184 9.99 -4.17 4.73
C TRP A 184 9.30 -4.07 3.38
N VAL A 185 9.60 -5.03 2.50
CA VAL A 185 8.91 -5.21 1.22
C VAL A 185 7.81 -6.24 1.42
N THR A 186 6.58 -5.77 1.59
CA THR A 186 5.43 -6.68 1.75
C THR A 186 4.95 -7.20 0.40
N LEU A 187 4.27 -8.34 0.38
CA LEU A 187 3.69 -8.91 -0.85
C LEU A 187 2.76 -7.90 -1.55
N ARG A 188 2.02 -7.13 -0.77
CA ARG A 188 1.11 -6.10 -1.29
C ARG A 188 1.88 -4.95 -1.92
N THR A 189 2.92 -4.45 -1.25
CA THR A 189 3.74 -3.35 -1.79
C THR A 189 4.45 -3.80 -3.07
N LEU A 190 4.96 -5.03 -3.08
CA LEU A 190 5.59 -5.64 -4.24
C LEU A 190 4.60 -5.85 -5.40
N PHE A 191 3.36 -6.25 -5.09
CA PHE A 191 2.29 -6.36 -6.09
C PHE A 191 1.94 -5.00 -6.70
N PHE A 192 1.86 -3.94 -5.90
CA PHE A 192 1.65 -2.56 -6.40
C PHE A 192 2.77 -2.12 -7.34
N MET A 193 4.03 -2.40 -6.98
CA MET A 193 5.17 -2.14 -7.86
C MET A 193 5.12 -2.96 -9.14
N HIS A 194 4.78 -4.27 -9.02
CA HIS A 194 4.58 -5.14 -10.17
C HIS A 194 3.55 -4.55 -11.12
N ALA A 195 2.46 -4.02 -10.57
CA ALA A 195 1.44 -3.34 -11.34
C ALA A 195 2.00 -2.10 -12.05
N MET A 196 2.78 -1.24 -11.37
CA MET A 196 3.44 -0.11 -12.04
C MET A 196 4.35 -0.52 -13.21
N GLY A 197 4.99 -1.70 -13.12
CA GLY A 197 5.92 -2.21 -14.12
C GLY A 197 5.31 -2.89 -15.35
N ARG A 198 3.97 -2.97 -15.49
CA ARG A 198 3.29 -3.57 -16.67
C ARG A 198 2.68 -2.50 -17.57
N SER A 199 2.59 -2.80 -18.86
CA SER A 199 1.92 -1.95 -19.85
C SER A 199 0.39 -1.98 -19.76
N GLU A 200 -0.21 -0.89 -20.26
CA GLU A 200 -1.59 -0.40 -20.26
C GLU A 200 -2.73 -1.44 -20.29
N ASP A 201 -2.54 -2.58 -20.96
CA ASP A 201 -3.62 -3.53 -21.24
C ASP A 201 -4.03 -4.41 -20.05
N THR A 202 -3.39 -4.25 -18.88
CA THR A 202 -3.49 -5.26 -17.83
C THR A 202 -3.87 -4.76 -16.43
N ILE A 203 -3.97 -3.47 -16.15
CA ILE A 203 -4.20 -3.05 -14.75
C ILE A 203 -5.33 -2.07 -14.65
N GLN A 204 -6.42 -2.55 -14.07
CA GLN A 204 -7.52 -1.69 -13.68
C GLN A 204 -7.22 -1.06 -12.30
N LEU A 205 -6.65 0.14 -12.31
CA LEU A 205 -6.31 0.91 -11.10
C LEU A 205 -7.49 1.07 -10.14
N GLY A 206 -8.71 1.22 -10.67
CA GLY A 206 -9.93 1.29 -9.87
C GLY A 206 -10.12 0.06 -8.96
N SER A 207 -9.88 -1.16 -9.47
CA SER A 207 -9.97 -2.38 -8.67
C SER A 207 -8.83 -2.52 -7.65
N VAL A 208 -7.62 -2.11 -8.01
CA VAL A 208 -6.47 -2.09 -7.08
C VAL A 208 -6.76 -1.17 -5.88
N LEU A 209 -7.32 0.02 -6.15
CA LEU A 209 -7.73 0.96 -5.10
C LEU A 209 -8.90 0.43 -4.30
N ALA A 210 -9.92 -0.13 -4.93
CA ALA A 210 -11.07 -0.69 -4.24
C ALA A 210 -10.66 -1.80 -3.24
N ARG A 211 -9.78 -2.72 -3.64
CA ARG A 211 -9.22 -3.75 -2.75
C ARG A 211 -8.41 -3.16 -1.60
N THR A 212 -7.75 -2.03 -1.85
CA THR A 212 -7.00 -1.30 -0.83
C THR A 212 -7.94 -0.75 0.22
N PHE A 213 -9.04 -0.11 -0.20
CA PHE A 213 -10.09 0.36 0.68
C PHE A 213 -10.74 -0.79 1.46
N THR A 214 -11.07 -1.93 0.84
CA THR A 214 -11.65 -3.08 1.56
C THR A 214 -10.75 -3.58 2.68
N LYS A 215 -9.44 -3.71 2.44
CA LYS A 215 -8.52 -4.14 3.50
C LYS A 215 -8.40 -3.10 4.61
N ALA A 216 -8.39 -1.80 4.27
CA ALA A 216 -8.37 -0.74 5.27
C ALA A 216 -9.69 -0.64 6.07
N ALA A 217 -10.81 -0.96 5.43
CA ALA A 217 -12.13 -1.03 6.06
C ALA A 217 -12.26 -2.23 7.01
N ALA A 218 -11.54 -3.33 6.74
CA ALA A 218 -11.58 -4.55 7.55
C ALA A 218 -11.38 -4.26 9.05
N SER A 219 -12.15 -4.96 9.89
CA SER A 219 -12.21 -4.73 11.35
C SER A 219 -10.86 -4.77 12.08
N GLN A 220 -9.90 -5.50 11.53
CA GLN A 220 -8.57 -5.69 12.11
C GLN A 220 -7.58 -4.57 11.76
N SER A 221 -7.89 -3.69 10.80
CA SER A 221 -7.03 -2.55 10.47
C SER A 221 -7.19 -1.47 11.53
N ARG A 222 -6.06 -1.03 12.10
CA ARG A 222 -6.02 0.13 13.01
C ARG A 222 -5.99 1.46 12.27
N ASN A 223 -5.57 1.44 11.00
CA ASN A 223 -5.29 2.62 10.21
C ASN A 223 -6.23 2.70 9.00
N LEU A 224 -6.82 3.87 8.79
CA LEU A 224 -7.54 4.25 7.58
C LEU A 224 -6.55 5.00 6.67
N VAL A 225 -6.52 4.67 5.38
CA VAL A 225 -5.55 5.23 4.42
C VAL A 225 -6.23 5.86 3.23
N CYS A 226 -5.44 6.37 2.28
CA CYS A 226 -5.94 6.96 1.06
C CYS A 226 -6.89 8.16 1.30
N GLY A 227 -6.71 8.90 2.40
CA GLY A 227 -7.48 10.12 2.70
C GLY A 227 -7.50 11.12 1.54
N PRO A 228 -6.35 11.44 0.90
CA PRO A 228 -6.29 12.30 -0.28
C PRO A 228 -7.09 11.76 -1.49
N VAL A 229 -7.13 10.44 -1.67
CA VAL A 229 -7.94 9.79 -2.73
C VAL A 229 -9.42 10.00 -2.46
N ILE A 230 -9.86 9.88 -1.21
CA ILE A 230 -11.25 10.12 -0.81
C ILE A 230 -11.62 11.59 -1.02
N THR A 231 -10.74 12.53 -0.66
CA THR A 231 -10.95 13.96 -0.93
C THR A 231 -11.02 14.27 -2.43
N ALA A 232 -10.18 13.64 -3.25
CA ALA A 232 -10.23 13.79 -4.71
C ALA A 232 -11.57 13.33 -5.28
N LEU A 233 -12.08 12.18 -4.82
CA LEU A 233 -13.42 11.69 -5.18
C LEU A 233 -14.50 12.68 -4.74
N ALA A 234 -14.44 13.15 -3.50
CA ALA A 234 -15.44 14.07 -2.96
C ALA A 234 -15.47 15.38 -3.77
N ARG A 235 -14.31 15.88 -4.20
CA ARG A 235 -14.26 17.04 -5.10
C ARG A 235 -14.86 16.74 -6.47
N TYR A 236 -14.57 15.58 -7.05
CA TYR A 236 -15.17 15.17 -8.32
C TYR A 236 -16.70 15.14 -8.24
N TYR A 237 -17.27 14.70 -7.12
CA TYR A 237 -18.72 14.69 -6.87
C TYR A 237 -19.30 16.00 -6.32
N GLY A 238 -18.50 17.06 -6.21
CA GLY A 238 -18.98 18.40 -5.82
C GLY A 238 -19.37 18.52 -4.33
N VAL A 239 -18.77 17.72 -3.46
CA VAL A 239 -19.01 17.80 -2.01
C VAL A 239 -18.44 19.10 -1.44
N ASP A 240 -19.23 19.79 -0.62
CA ASP A 240 -18.80 20.96 0.14
C ASP A 240 -17.99 20.53 1.38
N PHE A 241 -16.79 21.08 1.53
CA PHE A 241 -15.89 20.79 2.66
C PHE A 241 -16.05 21.77 3.83
N THR A 242 -16.95 22.74 3.73
CA THR A 242 -17.18 23.75 4.77
C THR A 242 -17.54 23.09 6.10
N GLY A 243 -16.78 23.43 7.15
CA GLY A 243 -17.00 22.89 8.50
C GLY A 243 -16.48 21.47 8.74
N MET A 244 -15.77 20.86 7.77
CA MET A 244 -15.09 19.58 7.99
C MET A 244 -13.75 19.78 8.73
N THR A 245 -13.36 18.77 9.49
CA THR A 245 -12.13 18.75 10.27
C THR A 245 -10.96 18.31 9.40
N LEU A 246 -10.03 19.24 9.16
CA LEU A 246 -8.76 18.93 8.49
C LEU A 246 -7.88 18.07 9.40
N VAL A 247 -7.55 16.86 8.96
CA VAL A 247 -6.63 15.95 9.67
C VAL A 247 -5.19 16.23 9.28
N GLN A 248 -4.95 16.41 7.98
CA GLN A 248 -3.64 16.65 7.40
C GLN A 248 -3.78 17.40 6.07
N GLY A 249 -2.84 18.30 5.79
CA GLY A 249 -2.68 18.87 4.46
C GLY A 249 -1.95 17.91 3.51
N PRO A 250 -1.74 18.31 2.25
CA PRO A 250 -0.87 17.58 1.34
C PRO A 250 0.56 17.52 1.88
N THR A 251 1.06 16.34 2.23
CA THR A 251 2.43 16.17 2.71
C THR A 251 3.32 15.57 1.61
N PRO A 252 4.28 16.34 1.06
CA PRO A 252 5.20 15.81 0.07
C PRO A 252 6.20 14.86 0.73
N LEU A 253 6.70 13.90 -0.04
CA LEU A 253 7.81 13.05 0.39
C LEU A 253 9.07 13.90 0.54
N SER A 254 9.36 14.32 1.78
CA SER A 254 10.46 15.25 2.04
C SER A 254 11.85 14.64 1.84
N GLU A 255 12.81 15.48 1.46
CA GLU A 255 14.22 15.11 1.42
C GLU A 255 14.73 14.62 2.79
N ALA A 256 14.24 15.19 3.89
CA ALA A 256 14.58 14.76 5.25
C ALA A 256 14.12 13.33 5.53
N THR A 257 12.90 12.98 5.11
CA THR A 257 12.38 11.60 5.18
C THR A 257 13.24 10.65 4.37
N LEU A 258 13.65 11.06 3.17
CA LEU A 258 14.52 10.27 2.30
C LEU A 258 15.91 10.07 2.91
N ARG A 259 16.52 11.13 3.46
CA ARG A 259 17.81 11.08 4.16
C ARG A 259 17.76 10.20 5.41
N HIS A 260 16.70 10.30 6.20
CA HIS A 260 16.50 9.49 7.41
C HIS A 260 16.37 7.99 7.08
N GLN A 261 15.81 7.67 5.92
CA GLN A 261 15.74 6.31 5.40
C GLN A 261 17.04 5.85 4.72
N HIS A 262 18.14 6.61 4.82
CA HIS A 262 19.40 6.35 4.10
C HIS A 262 19.22 6.30 2.57
N MET A 263 18.29 7.07 2.02
CA MET A 263 18.02 7.18 0.58
C MET A 263 18.68 8.45 0.04
N VAL A 264 19.99 8.41 -0.22
CA VAL A 264 20.69 9.52 -0.90
C VAL A 264 21.58 8.98 -2.02
N ALA A 265 21.36 9.46 -3.24
CA ALA A 265 22.35 9.36 -4.30
C ALA A 265 23.26 10.60 -4.25
N ARG A 266 24.57 10.41 -4.30
CA ARG A 266 25.55 11.49 -4.39
C ARG A 266 26.39 11.23 -5.65
N HIS A 267 26.50 12.20 -6.55
CA HIS A 267 27.32 12.12 -7.78
C HIS A 267 27.04 10.88 -8.65
N GLY A 268 25.78 10.53 -8.88
CA GLY A 268 25.41 9.39 -9.73
C GLY A 268 25.74 8.00 -9.15
N ARG A 269 26.13 7.92 -7.87
CA ARG A 269 26.27 6.67 -7.11
C ARG A 269 25.37 6.70 -5.89
N VAL A 270 24.72 5.58 -5.59
CA VAL A 270 23.97 5.41 -4.33
C VAL A 270 24.99 5.30 -3.21
N HIS A 271 25.02 6.28 -2.30
CA HIS A 271 25.90 6.25 -1.15
C HIS A 271 25.09 5.82 0.07
N TRP A 272 25.48 4.70 0.67
CA TRP A 272 25.12 4.40 2.05
C TRP A 272 25.76 5.45 2.95
N ILE A 273 25.05 5.90 3.98
CA ILE A 273 25.70 6.59 5.09
C ILE A 273 26.56 5.53 5.79
N ALA A 274 27.83 5.46 5.43
CA ALA A 274 28.82 4.66 6.16
C ALA A 274 29.00 5.31 7.55
N GLY A 275 28.80 4.54 8.62
CA GLY A 275 29.26 4.94 9.95
C GLY A 275 28.33 4.77 11.16
N LEU A 276 27.31 3.91 11.15
CA LEU A 276 26.65 3.50 12.40
C LEU A 276 26.53 1.97 12.50
N PRO A 277 26.68 1.42 13.71
CA PRO A 277 26.92 0.00 13.92
C PRO A 277 25.72 -0.81 13.42
N GLN A 278 26.01 -1.90 12.73
CA GLN A 278 25.00 -2.92 12.50
C GLN A 278 24.40 -3.28 13.87
N PRO A 279 23.05 -3.28 14.04
CA PRO A 279 22.49 -3.98 15.18
C PRO A 279 23.03 -5.41 15.09
N PRO A 280 23.61 -5.96 16.18
CA PRO A 280 24.24 -7.26 16.12
C PRO A 280 23.25 -8.25 15.53
N LEU A 281 23.66 -8.91 14.46
CA LEU A 281 22.97 -10.11 14.00
C LEU A 281 22.85 -11.01 15.23
N PRO A 282 21.66 -11.55 15.55
CA PRO A 282 21.58 -12.58 16.57
C PRO A 282 22.61 -13.65 16.18
N ALA A 283 23.54 -13.92 17.09
CA ALA A 283 24.60 -14.87 16.84
C ALA A 283 23.97 -16.17 16.35
N ALA A 284 24.43 -16.65 15.19
CA ALA A 284 24.13 -17.99 14.75
C ALA A 284 24.81 -18.93 15.76
N GLY A 285 24.05 -19.38 16.75
CA GLY A 285 24.56 -20.22 17.82
C GLY A 285 23.63 -20.20 19.03
N ASP A 286 22.60 -21.03 18.96
CA ASP A 286 22.16 -21.91 20.04
C ASP A 286 21.11 -22.87 19.46
N GLN A 287 21.58 -23.77 18.60
CA GLN A 287 21.00 -25.10 18.62
C GLN A 287 21.52 -25.77 19.90
N PRO A 288 20.64 -26.33 20.75
CA PRO A 288 21.10 -27.21 21.80
C PRO A 288 21.51 -28.53 21.15
N GLU A 289 22.78 -28.65 20.76
CA GLU A 289 23.39 -29.94 20.55
C GLU A 289 23.72 -30.60 21.89
N SER A 290 23.45 -31.89 21.91
CA SER A 290 23.55 -32.82 23.01
C SER A 290 24.98 -33.09 23.48
N SER A 291 25.14 -33.17 24.79
CA SER A 291 26.05 -34.09 25.51
C SER A 291 25.62 -34.02 26.99
N GLY A 292 25.29 -35.08 27.73
CA GLY A 292 25.77 -36.45 27.71
C GLY A 292 26.78 -36.62 28.86
N ALA A 293 26.34 -37.04 30.06
CA ALA A 293 27.03 -38.01 30.94
C ALA A 293 26.45 -38.11 32.37
N GLY A 294 26.22 -39.37 32.80
CA GLY A 294 26.23 -39.83 34.21
C GLY A 294 24.85 -39.93 34.88
N GLY A 295 24.38 -41.05 35.41
CA GLY A 295 24.95 -42.38 35.61
C GLY A 295 23.99 -43.24 36.45
N THR A 296 24.09 -44.57 36.25
CA THR A 296 23.78 -45.67 37.20
C THR A 296 22.36 -45.86 37.77
N SER A 297 21.69 -46.93 37.34
CA SER A 297 21.44 -48.18 38.11
C SER A 297 20.04 -48.79 37.89
N GLY A 298 19.99 -50.11 37.67
CA GLY A 298 18.80 -50.94 37.95
C GLY A 298 18.00 -51.50 36.77
N SER A 299 18.47 -52.60 36.17
CA SER A 299 17.60 -53.67 35.62
C SER A 299 16.85 -54.39 36.78
N PRO A 300 15.81 -55.25 36.60
CA PRO A 300 15.49 -56.04 35.39
C PRO A 300 13.99 -56.33 35.08
N SER A 301 13.78 -57.01 33.93
CA SER A 301 12.63 -57.90 33.61
C SER A 301 11.26 -57.23 33.34
N CYS A 302 10.41 -57.67 32.41
CA CYS A 302 10.12 -59.02 31.90
C CYS A 302 9.71 -58.98 30.42
N CYS A 303 10.09 -60.06 29.71
CA CYS A 303 9.38 -60.54 28.53
C CYS A 303 7.97 -61.02 28.89
N SER A 304 7.07 -60.96 27.91
CA SER A 304 6.19 -62.06 27.43
C SER A 304 4.74 -61.63 27.26
N SER A 305 4.32 -61.51 25.99
CA SER A 305 3.18 -62.20 25.33
C SER A 305 2.67 -61.35 24.18
#